data_AF-A0A3Q9WN25-F1
#
_entry.id   AF-A0A3Q9WN25-F1
#
_cell.length_a   1.000
_cell.length_b   1.000
_cell.length_c   1.000
_cell.angle_alpha   90.00
_cell.angle_beta   90.00
_cell.angle_gamma   90.00
#
_symmetry.space_group_name_H-M   'P 1'
#
loop_
_entity.id
_entity.type
_entity.pdbx_description
1 polymer ?
#
loop_
_entity_poly.entity_id
_entity_poly.type
_entity_poly.pdbx_seq_one_letter_code
_entity_poly.pdbx_strand_id
1 'polypeptide(L)'
;MLWLLGVGFTVFSPLPVDRHAGDLLRRVLVLLQGYGAPGWFDYGFVEFAANALMFLPLGLFVFLLAPRGWRWLGPVVAFGLSALIEAVQLVALSQRVASPYDVVANTIGAVAGTLLAWTMLRTRRHRR
;
A
#
# COMPACT_ATOMS: atom_id res chain seq x y z
N MET A 1 -15.31 6.40 4.14
CA MET A 1 -14.99 6.38 5.60
C MET A 1 -14.45 5.02 6.05
N LEU A 2 -15.10 3.88 5.74
CA LEU A 2 -14.59 2.54 6.08
C LEU A 2 -13.15 2.26 5.61
N TRP A 3 -12.78 2.67 4.40
CA TRP A 3 -11.41 2.55 3.89
C TRP A 3 -10.38 3.33 4.74
N LEU A 4 -10.72 4.57 5.13
CA LEU A 4 -9.84 5.40 5.98
C LEU A 4 -9.65 4.81 7.37
N LEU A 5 -10.68 4.15 7.93
CA LEU A 5 -10.60 3.45 9.21
C LEU A 5 -9.72 2.20 9.11
N GLY A 6 -9.83 1.42 8.04
CA GLY A 6 -8.96 0.26 7.81
C GLY A 6 -7.50 0.65 7.60
N VAL A 7 -7.24 1.72 6.84
CA VAL A 7 -5.90 2.29 6.69
C VAL A 7 -5.39 2.82 8.01
N GLY A 8 -6.19 3.62 8.74
CA GLY A 8 -5.81 4.17 10.04
C GLY A 8 -5.50 3.08 11.08
N PHE A 9 -6.31 2.02 11.15
CA PHE A 9 -6.05 0.88 12.02
C PHE A 9 -4.73 0.17 11.66
N THR A 10 -4.47 -0.04 10.36
CA THR A 10 -3.22 -0.65 9.91
C THR A 10 -1.99 0.22 10.22
N VAL A 11 -2.13 1.53 10.05
CA VAL A 11 -1.06 2.53 10.22
C VAL A 11 -0.74 2.80 11.69
N PHE A 12 -1.76 2.90 12.54
CA PHE A 12 -1.62 3.28 13.95
C PHE A 12 -1.71 2.10 14.92
N SER A 13 -1.95 0.87 14.45
CA SER A 13 -1.90 -0.30 15.33
C SER A 13 -0.49 -0.48 15.88
N PRO A 14 -0.29 -0.37 17.21
CA PRO A 14 1.00 -0.58 17.86
C PRO A 14 1.48 -2.03 17.76
N LEU A 15 0.56 -2.93 17.40
CA LEU A 15 0.84 -4.31 17.03
C LEU A 15 0.92 -4.37 15.49
N PRO A 16 1.97 -4.96 14.87
CA PRO A 16 1.86 -5.39 13.48
C PRO A 16 0.59 -6.21 13.37
N VAL A 17 -0.18 -6.03 12.29
CA VAL A 17 -1.59 -6.44 12.13
C VAL A 17 -1.92 -7.91 12.41
N ASP A 18 -0.97 -8.73 12.84
CA ASP A 18 -1.10 -9.57 14.04
C ASP A 18 0.17 -10.40 14.07
N ARG A 19 0.97 -10.42 15.15
CA ARG A 19 2.06 -11.42 15.23
C ARG A 19 1.54 -12.84 14.97
N HIS A 20 0.30 -13.11 15.41
CA HIS A 20 -0.40 -14.36 15.16
C HIS A 20 -0.88 -14.54 13.71
N ALA A 21 -1.44 -13.53 13.05
CA ALA A 21 -1.83 -13.66 11.63
C ALA A 21 -0.60 -13.70 10.72
N GLY A 22 0.47 -12.98 11.05
CA GLY A 22 1.76 -13.06 10.36
C GLY A 22 2.44 -14.42 10.51
N ASP A 23 2.38 -15.01 11.71
CA ASP A 23 2.86 -16.37 11.95
C ASP A 23 2.02 -17.41 11.21
N LEU A 24 0.69 -17.25 11.18
CA LEU A 24 -0.21 -18.11 10.41
C LEU A 24 0.07 -17.98 8.90
N LEU A 25 0.23 -16.76 8.39
CA LEU A 25 0.56 -16.49 6.99
C LEU A 25 1.90 -17.13 6.62
N ARG A 26 2.93 -16.98 7.46
CA ARG A 26 4.24 -17.61 7.24
C ARG A 26 4.13 -19.13 7.17
N ARG A 27 3.36 -19.75 8.06
CA ARG A 27 3.16 -21.22 8.03
C ARG A 27 2.47 -21.65 6.75
N VAL A 28 1.43 -20.92 6.32
CA VAL A 28 0.73 -21.21 5.06
C VAL A 28 1.64 -21.01 3.85
N LEU A 29 2.47 -19.97 3.84
CA LEU A 29 3.42 -19.70 2.76
C LEU A 29 4.51 -20.77 2.67
N VAL A 30 5.07 -21.21 3.79
CA VAL A 30 6.04 -22.31 3.83
C VAL A 30 5.42 -23.61 3.30
N LEU A 31 4.16 -23.90 3.67
CA LEU A 31 3.44 -25.05 3.12
C LEU A 31 3.25 -24.91 1.60
N LEU A 32 2.81 -23.75 1.10
CA LEU A 32 2.63 -23.48 -0.33
C LEU A 32 3.95 -23.61 -1.12
N GLN A 33 5.06 -23.14 -0.56
CA GLN A 33 6.40 -23.33 -1.14
C GLN A 33 6.78 -24.82 -1.20
N GLY A 34 6.41 -25.60 -0.18
CA GLY A 34 6.52 -27.05 -0.20
C GLY A 34 5.71 -27.74 -1.30
N TYR A 35 4.62 -27.12 -1.77
CA TYR A 35 3.79 -27.59 -2.88
C TYR A 35 4.18 -26.99 -4.26
N GLY A 36 5.31 -26.28 -4.35
CA GLY A 36 5.85 -25.78 -5.62
C GLY A 36 5.63 -24.29 -5.88
N ALA A 37 5.16 -23.52 -4.89
CA ALA A 37 5.16 -22.06 -5.02
C ALA A 37 6.62 -21.54 -5.16
N PRO A 38 6.86 -20.49 -5.98
CA PRO A 38 8.19 -19.95 -6.15
C PRO A 38 8.75 -19.38 -4.85
N GLY A 39 10.06 -19.53 -4.62
CA GLY A 39 10.72 -19.05 -3.40
C GLY A 39 10.65 -17.53 -3.17
N TRP A 40 10.37 -16.75 -4.23
CA TRP A 40 10.14 -15.30 -4.12
C TRP A 40 8.74 -14.94 -3.61
N PHE A 41 7.79 -15.89 -3.60
CA PHE A 41 6.46 -15.70 -3.04
C PHE A 41 6.51 -16.00 -1.53
N ASP A 42 7.04 -15.04 -0.79
CA ASP A 42 7.22 -15.11 0.65
C ASP A 42 6.40 -14.07 1.39
N TYR A 43 6.60 -13.99 2.72
CA TYR A 43 5.86 -13.05 3.56
C TYR A 43 6.14 -11.59 3.16
N GLY A 44 7.37 -11.26 2.79
CA GLY A 44 7.75 -9.91 2.38
C GLY A 44 7.08 -9.50 1.07
N PHE A 45 6.93 -10.42 0.12
CA PHE A 45 6.17 -10.16 -1.10
C PHE A 45 4.69 -9.85 -0.81
N VAL A 46 4.06 -10.64 0.05
CA VAL A 46 2.64 -10.44 0.39
C VAL A 46 2.45 -9.12 1.14
N GLU A 47 3.34 -8.79 2.07
CA GLU A 47 3.33 -7.51 2.79
C GLU A 47 3.50 -6.33 1.83
N PHE A 48 4.47 -6.40 0.92
CA PHE A 48 4.68 -5.40 -0.13
C PHE A 48 3.45 -5.23 -1.02
N ALA A 49 2.85 -6.34 -1.47
CA ALA A 49 1.66 -6.30 -2.33
C ALA A 49 0.44 -5.74 -1.60
N ALA A 50 0.25 -6.09 -0.32
CA ALA A 50 -0.82 -5.57 0.51
C ALA A 50 -0.68 -4.04 0.70
N ASN A 51 0.51 -3.56 1.03
CA ASN A 51 0.82 -2.13 1.17
C ASN A 51 0.53 -1.37 -0.15
N ALA A 52 1.00 -1.90 -1.29
CA ALA A 52 0.70 -1.31 -2.59
C ALA A 52 -0.81 -1.29 -2.89
N LEU A 53 -1.53 -2.38 -2.64
CA LEU A 53 -2.99 -2.45 -2.85
C LEU A 53 -3.74 -1.47 -1.96
N MET A 54 -3.30 -1.27 -0.71
CA MET A 54 -3.92 -0.30 0.20
C MET A 54 -3.80 1.14 -0.29
N PHE A 55 -2.69 1.51 -0.94
CA PHE A 55 -2.47 2.87 -1.46
C PHE A 55 -2.99 3.09 -2.88
N LEU A 56 -3.37 2.03 -3.59
CA LEU A 56 -3.96 2.13 -4.93
C LEU A 56 -5.21 3.04 -4.97
N PRO A 57 -6.20 2.90 -4.06
CA PRO A 57 -7.35 3.82 -4.01
C PRO A 57 -6.95 5.28 -3.79
N LEU A 58 -5.88 5.56 -3.04
CA LEU A 58 -5.41 6.94 -2.80
C LEU A 58 -5.05 7.61 -4.12
N GLY A 59 -4.18 6.98 -4.93
CA GLY A 59 -3.78 7.51 -6.23
C GLY A 59 -4.96 7.64 -7.19
N LEU A 60 -5.85 6.65 -7.21
CA LEU A 60 -7.05 6.66 -8.03
C LEU A 60 -7.98 7.83 -7.68
N PHE A 61 -8.28 8.03 -6.40
CA PHE A 61 -9.19 9.10 -5.97
C PHE A 61 -8.58 10.48 -6.12
N VAL A 62 -7.28 10.65 -5.83
CA VAL A 62 -6.60 11.93 -6.08
C VAL A 62 -6.69 12.30 -7.56
N PHE A 63 -6.46 11.35 -8.47
CA PHE A 63 -6.56 11.64 -9.90
C PHE A 63 -7.98 11.99 -10.35
N LEU A 64 -9.00 11.31 -9.82
CA LEU A 64 -10.40 11.53 -10.22
C LEU A 64 -11.00 12.81 -9.62
N LEU A 65 -10.70 13.10 -8.35
CA LEU A 65 -11.37 14.14 -7.58
C LEU A 65 -10.61 15.46 -7.55
N ALA A 66 -9.28 15.45 -7.73
CA ALA A 66 -8.50 16.68 -7.66
C ALA A 66 -8.73 17.60 -8.88
N PRO A 67 -8.55 18.93 -8.70
CA PRO A 67 -8.50 19.88 -9.80
C PRO A 67 -7.48 19.48 -10.86
N ARG A 68 -7.68 19.87 -12.13
CA ARG A 68 -6.89 19.40 -13.28
C ARG A 68 -5.37 19.47 -13.08
N GLY A 69 -4.85 20.53 -12.45
CA GLY A 69 -3.41 20.70 -12.19
C GLY A 69 -2.85 19.77 -11.10
N TRP A 70 -3.70 19.17 -10.28
CA TRP A 70 -3.33 18.47 -9.05
C TRP A 70 -3.55 16.95 -9.15
N ARG A 71 -4.11 16.46 -10.26
CA ARG A 71 -4.47 15.04 -10.45
C ARG A 71 -3.28 14.09 -10.33
N TRP A 72 -2.09 14.57 -10.66
CA TRP A 72 -0.85 13.79 -10.61
C TRP A 72 -0.14 13.83 -9.26
N LEU A 73 -0.71 14.51 -8.25
CA LEU A 73 -0.10 14.59 -6.92
C LEU A 73 -0.34 13.32 -6.07
N GLY A 74 -1.16 12.37 -6.53
CA GLY A 74 -1.44 11.13 -5.80
C GLY A 74 -0.18 10.41 -5.29
N PRO A 75 0.82 10.14 -6.15
CA PRO A 75 2.08 9.53 -5.73
C PRO A 75 2.90 10.38 -4.76
N VAL A 76 2.90 11.71 -4.91
CA VAL A 76 3.63 12.63 -4.02
C VAL A 76 3.01 12.62 -2.63
N VAL A 77 1.68 12.69 -2.56
CA VAL A 77 0.93 12.60 -1.31
C VAL A 77 1.14 11.24 -0.64
N ALA A 78 1.12 10.15 -1.42
CA ALA A 78 1.39 8.81 -0.92
C ALA A 78 2.79 8.70 -0.32
N PHE A 79 3.81 9.12 -1.05
CA PHE A 79 5.19 9.13 -0.58
C PHE A 79 5.34 9.93 0.72
N GLY A 80 4.80 11.15 0.76
CA GLY A 80 4.87 12.00 1.95
C GLY A 80 4.15 11.40 3.16
N LEU A 81 2.96 10.83 2.97
CA LEU A 81 2.24 10.14 4.03
C LEU A 81 3.01 8.92 4.53
N SER A 82 3.53 8.08 3.64
CA SER A 82 4.29 6.88 4.03
C SER A 82 5.61 7.23 4.73
N ALA A 83 6.34 8.25 4.25
CA ALA A 83 7.55 8.72 4.92
C ALA A 83 7.25 9.31 6.31
N LEU A 84 6.13 10.02 6.45
CA LEU A 84 5.68 10.52 7.76
C LEU A 84 5.32 9.38 8.71
N ILE A 85 4.61 8.35 8.22
CA ILE A 85 4.26 7.16 9.00
C ILE A 85 5.53 6.46 9.51
N GLU A 86 6.49 6.22 8.62
CA GLU A 86 7.80 5.64 8.96
C GLU A 86 8.54 6.47 10.01
N ALA A 87 8.61 7.80 9.85
CA ALA A 87 9.25 8.69 10.81
C ALA A 87 8.57 8.65 12.18
N VAL A 88 7.23 8.63 12.22
CA VAL A 88 6.46 8.49 13.46
C VAL A 88 6.72 7.12 14.10
N GLN A 89 6.76 6.04 13.32
CA GLN A 89 7.05 4.71 13.83
C GLN A 89 8.47 4.62 14.42
N LEU A 90 9.46 5.21 13.75
CA LEU A 90 10.85 5.24 14.23
C LEU A 90 10.99 5.97 15.58
N VAL A 91 10.25 7.05 15.78
CA VAL A 91 10.33 7.89 16.99
C VAL A 91 9.43 7.39 18.12
N ALA A 92 8.21 6.95 17.81
CA ALA A 92 7.19 6.62 18.80
C ALA A 92 7.03 5.12 19.09
N LEU A 93 7.52 4.24 18.20
CA LEU A 93 7.35 2.78 18.31
C LEU A 93 8.72 2.09 18.19
N SER A 94 9.52 2.19 19.24
CA SER A 94 10.89 1.63 19.34
C SER A 94 11.01 0.12 19.11
N GLN A 95 9.89 -0.61 19.06
CA GLN A 95 9.84 -2.05 18.73
C GLN A 95 9.59 -2.35 17.24
N ARG A 96 9.37 -1.34 16.38
CA ARG A 96 9.24 -1.53 14.93
C ARG A 96 10.53 -1.16 14.21
N VAL A 97 10.89 -2.01 13.25
CA VAL A 97 11.91 -1.70 12.26
C VAL A 97 11.20 -0.89 11.16
N ALA A 98 11.51 0.40 11.08
CA ALA A 98 11.16 1.25 9.96
C ALA A 98 11.68 0.61 8.65
N SER A 99 10.82 0.42 7.66
CA SER A 99 11.09 -0.30 6.43
C SER A 99 10.96 0.64 5.23
N PRO A 100 12.08 1.03 4.58
CA PRO A 100 12.04 1.78 3.32
C PRO A 100 11.18 1.11 2.24
N TYR A 101 11.01 -0.22 2.32
CA TYR A 101 10.17 -0.99 1.41
C TYR A 101 8.69 -0.62 1.51
N ASP A 102 8.20 -0.18 2.67
CA ASP A 102 6.80 0.21 2.84
C ASP A 102 6.51 1.53 2.13
N VAL A 103 7.43 2.49 2.20
CA VAL A 103 7.32 3.75 1.44
C VAL A 103 7.29 3.45 -0.06
N VAL A 104 8.16 2.56 -0.53
CA VAL A 104 8.21 2.16 -1.94
C VAL A 104 6.93 1.46 -2.37
N ALA A 105 6.46 0.47 -1.61
CA ALA A 105 5.23 -0.27 -1.88
C ALA A 105 4.02 0.66 -2.01
N ASN A 106 3.83 1.52 -1.01
CA ASN A 106 2.73 2.48 -0.95
C ASN A 106 2.78 3.47 -2.12
N THR A 107 3.97 3.96 -2.46
CA THR A 107 4.17 4.87 -3.60
C THR A 107 3.84 4.17 -4.92
N ILE A 108 4.26 2.92 -5.12
CA ILE A 108 3.93 2.11 -6.30
C ILE A 108 2.42 1.89 -6.40
N GLY A 109 1.76 1.57 -5.28
CA GLY A 109 0.31 1.50 -5.19
C GLY A 109 -0.38 2.75 -5.71
N ALA A 110 0.03 3.91 -5.20
CA ALA A 110 -0.54 5.19 -5.62
C ALA A 110 -0.25 5.52 -7.10
N VAL A 111 0.92 5.18 -7.63
CA VAL A 111 1.22 5.31 -9.06
C VAL A 111 0.27 4.44 -9.88
N ALA A 112 0.10 3.17 -9.53
CA ALA A 112 -0.79 2.25 -10.21
C ALA A 112 -2.25 2.75 -10.21
N GLY A 113 -2.74 3.23 -9.07
CA GLY A 113 -4.08 3.82 -8.95
C GLY A 113 -4.27 5.05 -9.81
N THR A 114 -3.26 5.93 -9.85
CA THR A 114 -3.26 7.15 -10.67
C THR A 114 -3.34 6.80 -12.17
N LEU A 115 -2.52 5.84 -12.62
CA LEU A 115 -2.51 5.37 -14.01
C LEU A 115 -3.82 4.68 -14.40
N LEU A 116 -4.39 3.88 -13.49
CA LEU A 116 -5.70 3.24 -13.69
C LEU A 116 -6.81 4.29 -13.89
N ALA A 117 -6.86 5.32 -13.05
CA ALA A 117 -7.82 6.41 -13.19
C ALA A 117 -7.64 7.18 -14.51
N TRP A 118 -6.40 7.46 -14.87
CA TRP A 118 -6.06 8.16 -16.11
C TRP A 118 -6.51 7.39 -17.36
N THR A 119 -6.18 6.09 -17.43
CA THR A 119 -6.58 5.22 -18.54
C THR A 119 -8.10 5.11 -18.64
N MET A 120 -8.81 4.88 -17.53
CA MET A 120 -10.28 4.86 -17.50
C MET A 120 -10.91 6.15 -18.05
N LEU A 121 -10.39 7.33 -17.65
CA LEU A 121 -10.89 8.61 -18.14
C LEU A 121 -10.56 8.85 -19.62
N ARG A 122 -9.40 8.41 -20.09
CA ARG A 122 -8.99 8.52 -21.49
C ARG A 122 -9.86 7.64 -22.39
N THR A 123 -10.12 6.39 -22.00
CA THR A 123 -11.00 5.48 -22.74
C THR A 123 -12.44 5.98 -22.81
N ARG A 124 -12.95 6.63 -21.75
CA ARG A 124 -14.29 7.26 -21.77
C ARG A 124 -14.41 8.44 -22.72
N ARG A 125 -13.33 9.22 -22.91
CA ARG A 125 -13.32 10.34 -23.87
C ARG A 125 -13.29 9.89 -25.32
N HIS A 126 -12.66 8.75 -25.63
CA HIS A 126 -12.64 8.21 -26.99
C HIS A 126 -13.96 7.53 -27.42
N ARG A 127 -14.86 7.21 -26.47
CA ARG A 127 -16.17 6.61 -26.75
C ARG A 127 -17.32 7.62 -26.86
N ARG A 128 -17.05 8.91 -26.66
CA ARG A 128 -18.01 10.02 -26.81
C ARG A 128 -17.63 10.82 -28.05
#